data_AF-E4L818-F1
#
_entry.id   AF-E4L818-F1
#
_cell.length_a   1.000
_cell.length_b   1.000
_cell.length_c   1.000
_cell.angle_alpha   90.00
_cell.angle_beta   90.00
_cell.angle_gamma   90.00
#
_symmetry.space_group_name_H-M   'P 1'
#
loop_
_entity.id
_entity.type
_entity.pdbx_description
1 polymer ?
#
loop_
_entity_poly.entity_id
_entity_poly.type
_entity_poly.pdbx_seq_one_letter_code
_entity_poly.pdbx_strand_id
1 'polypeptide(L)'
;MNGTNGQNGLSIRGEKGTEGKPGVDGTTVIKRIVITDPDGKNPHSVATLDDGLKFAGDSGDAIAKKLNETVTISGGVTDETKLTDKNVGVVAKDGKLNVKLAKNLTGLESATFTDKDGNTNKTTAGGTVIQNKDGTEKVEIKKDGITIMDSGDGTPANPGKTISLTKDGFDNGGNKITNIADGESDTDAATVGQVKAAKKEAEKHTTVEAGDHLSIKEETDKNGGKKYTITGPSITSGDGSVTVEDNTDDKGKKIGYKLSVNTEKIAEKIGKTEIESGDTNTAEVTSTKDATTNKTTYTVKVKDMHVESGVISYDKGEGTLTLTHKDGEKVEVKGIQNTYTESGKYDEKGKKIIFNRNDGKAFDVDMSKLVNGMNFGIAKLDNKINRVGSGAAALAALKPLEFDPEDKWDVAVGYGNYMGANSLALGAFYRPNENTMFSLGGSFGDGENIINVGLSMKVGKGIQRFISKAEMANRIVEQDAEIAQLKAKDAQREAEIKALREKDEQRELQMKEILKKLNMA
;
A
#
# COMPACT_ATOMS: atom_id res chain seq x y z
N MET A 1 -66.93 98.52 -22.05
CA MET A 1 -67.94 99.03 -22.99
C MET A 1 -68.86 99.96 -22.21
N ASN A 2 -69.11 101.19 -22.67
CA ASN A 2 -70.11 102.06 -22.05
C ASN A 2 -71.45 101.79 -22.74
N GLY A 3 -72.26 100.89 -22.15
CA GLY A 3 -73.67 100.81 -22.48
C GLY A 3 -74.40 101.97 -21.82
N THR A 4 -75.20 102.70 -22.58
CA THR A 4 -75.72 104.03 -22.22
C THR A 4 -76.65 104.05 -20.99
N ASN A 5 -77.01 102.92 -20.36
CA ASN A 5 -77.92 102.88 -19.18
C ASN A 5 -77.71 101.67 -18.22
N GLY A 6 -76.47 101.27 -17.89
CA GLY A 6 -76.21 100.16 -16.94
C GLY A 6 -75.70 100.62 -15.58
N GLN A 7 -76.53 100.58 -14.54
CA GLN A 7 -76.24 101.04 -13.16
C GLN A 7 -75.26 100.15 -12.36
N ASN A 8 -74.65 99.17 -13.02
CA ASN A 8 -73.39 98.51 -12.62
C ASN A 8 -72.65 98.19 -13.92
N GLY A 9 -72.09 99.21 -14.56
CA GLY A 9 -71.25 99.01 -15.74
C GLY A 9 -70.12 98.07 -15.38
N LEU A 10 -70.09 96.88 -16.00
CA LEU A 10 -68.93 96.00 -15.97
C LEU A 10 -67.75 96.78 -16.55
N SER A 11 -66.96 97.41 -15.67
CA SER A 11 -65.64 97.90 -16.01
C SER A 11 -64.76 96.67 -16.18
N ILE A 12 -64.78 96.06 -17.37
CA ILE A 12 -63.58 95.40 -17.86
C ILE A 12 -62.56 96.53 -17.98
N ARG A 13 -61.81 96.79 -16.91
CA ARG A 13 -60.65 97.67 -16.92
C ARG A 13 -59.56 96.97 -17.73
N GLY A 14 -59.78 96.84 -19.03
CA GLY A 14 -58.72 96.50 -19.96
C GLY A 14 -57.85 97.74 -20.08
N GLU A 15 -56.86 97.89 -19.22
CA GLU A 15 -55.66 98.64 -19.61
C GLU A 15 -55.16 98.05 -20.95
N LYS A 16 -54.48 98.84 -21.79
CA LYS A 16 -53.74 98.27 -22.93
C LYS A 16 -52.83 97.19 -22.36
N GLY A 17 -53.21 95.92 -22.52
CA GLY A 17 -52.47 94.80 -21.96
C GLY A 17 -51.02 94.94 -22.42
N THR A 18 -50.09 94.94 -21.46
CA THR A 18 -48.66 94.86 -21.75
C THR A 18 -48.40 93.63 -22.60
N GLU A 19 -47.41 93.67 -23.50
CA GLU A 19 -47.02 92.48 -24.27
C GLU A 19 -46.78 91.32 -23.30
N GLY A 20 -47.53 90.24 -23.48
CA GLY A 20 -47.42 89.07 -22.65
C GLY A 20 -46.17 88.26 -23.00
N LYS A 21 -45.78 87.32 -22.13
CA LYS A 21 -44.82 86.25 -22.49
C LYS A 21 -45.22 85.61 -23.84
N PRO A 22 -44.27 85.26 -24.73
CA PRO A 22 -44.58 84.64 -26.02
C PRO A 22 -45.47 83.40 -25.89
N GLY A 23 -46.19 83.06 -26.95
CA GLY A 23 -47.01 81.85 -27.05
C GLY A 23 -46.19 80.56 -26.94
N VAL A 24 -46.86 79.41 -27.09
CA VAL A 24 -46.26 78.08 -26.92
C VAL A 24 -45.07 77.83 -27.86
N ASP A 25 -45.04 78.48 -29.03
CA ASP A 25 -43.93 78.42 -29.99
C ASP A 25 -42.68 79.22 -29.56
N GLY A 26 -42.79 80.03 -28.51
CA GLY A 26 -41.71 80.88 -28.01
C GLY A 26 -41.43 82.13 -28.84
N THR A 27 -42.15 82.38 -29.93
CA THR A 27 -41.90 83.48 -30.88
C THR A 27 -43.10 84.39 -31.10
N THR A 28 -44.33 83.89 -30.95
CA THR A 28 -45.55 84.68 -31.16
C THR A 28 -45.81 85.63 -29.98
N VAL A 29 -45.80 86.95 -30.24
CA VAL A 29 -46.11 87.98 -29.24
C VAL A 29 -47.63 88.18 -29.15
N ILE A 30 -48.19 88.03 -27.94
CA ILE A 30 -49.64 88.02 -27.71
C ILE A 30 -50.04 89.17 -26.77
N LYS A 31 -51.06 89.94 -27.15
CA LYS A 31 -51.73 90.92 -26.28
C LYS A 31 -52.85 90.23 -25.52
N ARG A 32 -52.84 90.33 -24.18
CA ARG A 32 -53.79 89.62 -23.31
C ARG A 32 -54.78 90.59 -22.65
N ILE A 33 -56.00 90.10 -22.42
CA ILE A 33 -56.96 90.76 -21.53
C ILE A 33 -56.45 90.55 -20.10
N VAL A 34 -56.35 91.65 -19.35
CA VAL A 34 -55.98 91.64 -17.93
C VAL A 34 -57.24 91.84 -17.10
N ILE A 35 -57.44 90.95 -16.13
CA ILE A 35 -58.43 91.08 -15.07
C ILE A 35 -57.70 91.30 -13.75
N THR A 36 -58.31 91.98 -12.79
CA THR A 36 -57.69 92.20 -11.48
C THR A 36 -58.59 91.60 -10.40
N ASP A 37 -57.99 91.03 -9.36
CA ASP A 37 -58.73 90.61 -8.18
C ASP A 37 -59.58 91.77 -7.62
N PRO A 38 -60.68 91.50 -6.89
CA PRO A 38 -61.60 92.54 -6.40
C PRO A 38 -60.94 93.63 -5.54
N ASP A 39 -59.78 93.34 -4.94
CA ASP A 39 -58.99 94.28 -4.14
C ASP A 39 -58.08 95.21 -4.98
N GLY A 40 -58.04 95.00 -6.30
CA GLY A 40 -57.28 95.79 -7.26
C GLY A 40 -55.77 95.49 -7.29
N LYS A 41 -55.28 94.47 -6.56
CA LYS A 41 -53.83 94.30 -6.32
C LYS A 41 -53.16 93.23 -7.17
N ASN A 42 -53.89 92.20 -7.59
CA ASN A 42 -53.32 91.09 -8.36
C ASN A 42 -53.92 91.04 -9.78
N PRO A 43 -53.22 91.56 -10.81
CA PRO A 43 -53.64 91.41 -12.19
C PRO A 43 -53.32 90.00 -12.72
N HIS A 44 -54.31 89.34 -13.31
CA HIS A 44 -54.20 88.06 -14.01
C HIS A 44 -54.44 88.25 -15.50
N SER A 45 -53.65 87.59 -16.35
CA SER A 45 -53.88 87.59 -17.80
C SER A 45 -54.71 86.38 -18.21
N VAL A 46 -55.71 86.61 -19.07
CA VAL A 46 -56.50 85.52 -19.68
C VAL A 46 -55.67 84.82 -20.74
N ALA A 47 -55.67 83.48 -20.73
CA ALA A 47 -54.95 82.67 -21.72
C ALA A 47 -55.58 82.78 -23.13
N THR A 48 -54.77 82.70 -24.19
CA THR A 48 -55.21 82.63 -25.59
C THR A 48 -54.96 81.25 -26.19
N LEU A 49 -55.49 80.98 -27.38
CA LEU A 49 -55.22 79.71 -28.06
C LEU A 49 -53.73 79.49 -28.36
N ASP A 50 -52.97 80.57 -28.56
CA ASP A 50 -51.54 80.51 -28.82
C ASP A 50 -50.71 80.14 -27.58
N ASP A 51 -51.27 80.19 -26.35
CA ASP A 51 -50.54 79.87 -25.12
C ASP A 51 -50.24 78.38 -24.98
N GLY A 52 -51.12 77.51 -25.48
CA GLY A 52 -50.88 76.09 -25.73
C GLY A 52 -50.34 75.24 -24.57
N LEU A 53 -49.83 74.06 -24.92
CA LEU A 53 -49.09 73.14 -24.03
C LEU A 53 -47.83 72.62 -24.72
N LYS A 54 -46.80 72.33 -23.92
CA LYS A 54 -45.56 71.66 -24.38
C LYS A 54 -45.48 70.24 -23.83
N PHE A 55 -45.16 69.29 -24.69
CA PHE A 55 -44.98 67.88 -24.34
C PHE A 55 -43.54 67.48 -24.62
N ALA A 56 -42.78 67.13 -23.59
CA ALA A 56 -41.41 66.67 -23.72
C ALA A 56 -41.33 65.15 -23.56
N GLY A 57 -40.51 64.50 -24.40
CA GLY A 57 -40.11 63.10 -24.23
C GLY A 57 -38.78 62.99 -23.48
N ASP A 58 -38.26 61.76 -23.39
CA ASP A 58 -36.93 61.50 -22.82
C ASP A 58 -35.80 62.05 -23.71
N SER A 59 -36.06 62.23 -25.00
CA SER A 59 -35.15 62.80 -25.99
C SER A 59 -35.91 63.63 -27.03
N GLY A 60 -35.18 64.47 -27.77
CA GLY A 60 -35.75 65.42 -28.74
C GLY A 60 -36.29 66.71 -28.10
N ASP A 61 -36.73 67.63 -28.94
CA ASP A 61 -37.31 68.91 -28.50
C ASP A 61 -38.75 68.74 -28.01
N ALA A 62 -39.18 69.64 -27.11
CA ALA A 62 -40.56 69.65 -26.64
C ALA A 62 -41.53 69.99 -27.78
N ILE A 63 -42.58 69.19 -27.93
CA ILE A 63 -43.65 69.40 -28.90
C ILE A 63 -44.58 70.49 -28.37
N ALA A 64 -44.56 71.66 -28.99
CA ALA A 64 -45.47 72.75 -28.72
C ALA A 64 -46.78 72.57 -29.50
N LYS A 65 -47.92 72.65 -28.81
CA LYS A 65 -49.26 72.54 -29.39
C LYS A 65 -50.13 73.69 -28.92
N LYS A 66 -50.75 74.40 -29.85
CA LYS A 66 -51.71 75.45 -29.52
C LYS A 66 -52.97 74.82 -28.90
N LEU A 67 -53.72 75.59 -28.12
CA LEU A 67 -55.03 75.13 -27.68
C LEU A 67 -55.92 74.95 -28.93
N ASN A 68 -56.73 73.90 -28.94
CA ASN A 68 -57.51 73.43 -30.10
C ASN A 68 -56.73 72.71 -31.21
N GLU A 69 -55.45 72.39 -30.99
CA GLU A 69 -54.72 71.43 -31.84
C GLU A 69 -54.77 70.01 -31.27
N THR A 70 -54.79 69.01 -32.15
CA THR A 70 -54.68 67.60 -31.75
C THR A 70 -53.21 67.22 -31.50
N VAL A 71 -52.97 66.57 -30.35
CA VAL A 71 -51.71 65.87 -30.05
C VAL A 71 -51.91 64.40 -30.40
N THR A 72 -51.09 63.86 -31.30
CA THR A 72 -51.15 62.44 -31.69
C THR A 72 -50.08 61.65 -30.96
N ILE A 73 -50.46 60.53 -30.34
CA ILE A 73 -49.57 59.57 -29.70
C ILE A 73 -49.79 58.22 -30.41
N SER A 74 -48.76 57.66 -31.06
CA SER A 74 -48.88 56.44 -31.88
C SER A 74 -47.78 55.42 -31.56
N GLY A 75 -48.15 54.14 -31.46
CA GLY A 75 -47.27 53.00 -31.16
C GLY A 75 -47.01 52.06 -32.36
N GLY A 76 -47.49 52.39 -33.55
CA GLY A 76 -47.18 51.67 -34.81
C GLY A 76 -48.08 50.48 -35.16
N VAL A 77 -48.66 49.76 -34.19
CA VAL A 77 -49.64 48.68 -34.45
C VAL A 77 -51.05 49.26 -34.46
N THR A 78 -51.78 49.10 -35.57
CA THR A 78 -53.12 49.70 -35.78
C THR A 78 -54.28 48.71 -35.62
N ASP A 79 -53.99 47.41 -35.62
CA ASP A 79 -54.97 46.34 -35.44
C ASP A 79 -55.15 46.08 -33.94
N GLU A 80 -56.27 46.53 -33.39
CA GLU A 80 -56.56 46.43 -31.94
C GLU A 80 -56.55 44.99 -31.43
N THR A 81 -56.88 44.00 -32.27
CA THR A 81 -56.90 42.59 -31.87
C THR A 81 -55.51 42.01 -31.59
N LYS A 82 -54.45 42.71 -32.01
CA LYS A 82 -53.04 42.33 -31.79
C LYS A 82 -52.40 43.09 -30.63
N LEU A 83 -53.14 43.94 -29.93
CA LEU A 83 -52.67 44.70 -28.79
C LEU A 83 -53.06 43.99 -27.48
N THR A 84 -52.21 44.13 -26.46
CA THR A 84 -52.51 43.61 -25.13
C THR A 84 -53.02 44.72 -24.21
N ASP A 85 -54.02 44.40 -23.40
CA ASP A 85 -54.45 45.27 -22.31
C ASP A 85 -53.54 45.13 -21.07
N LYS A 86 -53.57 46.16 -20.20
CA LYS A 86 -53.01 46.15 -18.83
C LYS A 86 -51.49 46.01 -18.67
N ASN A 87 -50.74 45.71 -19.73
CA ASN A 87 -49.28 45.54 -19.65
C ASN A 87 -48.49 46.87 -19.57
N VAL A 88 -49.11 48.00 -19.94
CA VAL A 88 -48.52 49.35 -19.83
C VAL A 88 -49.30 50.16 -18.80
N GLY A 89 -48.61 50.66 -17.78
CA GLY A 89 -49.15 51.53 -16.74
C GLY A 89 -48.57 52.95 -16.82
N VAL A 90 -49.34 53.94 -16.38
CA VAL A 90 -48.93 55.35 -16.32
C VAL A 90 -49.01 55.85 -14.88
N VAL A 91 -47.92 56.43 -14.35
CA VAL A 91 -47.81 56.89 -12.96
C VAL A 91 -47.44 58.37 -12.92
N ALA A 92 -48.33 59.22 -12.39
CA ALA A 92 -48.05 60.61 -12.12
C ALA A 92 -47.14 60.75 -10.88
N LYS A 93 -45.92 61.25 -11.08
CA LYS A 93 -44.95 61.47 -9.99
C LYS A 93 -43.94 62.55 -10.38
N ASP A 94 -43.58 63.43 -9.45
CA ASP A 94 -42.54 64.47 -9.63
C ASP A 94 -42.81 65.39 -10.84
N GLY A 95 -44.08 65.72 -11.08
CA GLY A 95 -44.50 66.54 -12.22
C GLY A 95 -44.45 65.84 -13.59
N LYS A 96 -44.21 64.51 -13.63
CA LYS A 96 -44.12 63.71 -14.86
C LYS A 96 -45.16 62.58 -14.89
N LEU A 97 -45.54 62.14 -16.10
CA LEU A 97 -46.31 60.91 -16.33
C LEU A 97 -45.34 59.79 -16.72
N ASN A 98 -45.00 58.91 -15.77
CA ASN A 98 -44.06 57.82 -15.98
C ASN A 98 -44.78 56.64 -16.63
N VAL A 99 -44.43 56.32 -17.88
CA VAL A 99 -44.93 55.12 -18.57
C VAL A 99 -44.07 53.92 -18.19
N LYS A 100 -44.67 52.82 -17.75
CA LYS A 100 -43.98 51.64 -17.24
C LYS A 100 -44.59 50.34 -17.76
N LEU A 101 -43.76 49.34 -17.99
CA LEU A 101 -44.24 47.97 -18.21
C LEU A 101 -44.62 47.32 -16.87
N ALA A 102 -45.66 46.49 -16.90
CA ALA A 102 -46.01 45.61 -15.78
C ALA A 102 -44.87 44.61 -15.52
N LYS A 103 -44.62 44.28 -14.24
CA LYS A 103 -43.62 43.26 -13.87
C LYS A 103 -43.97 41.88 -14.46
N ASN A 104 -45.25 41.57 -14.49
CA ASN A 104 -45.79 40.35 -15.08
C ASN A 104 -46.54 40.75 -16.35
N LEU A 105 -45.98 40.39 -17.51
CA LEU A 105 -46.65 40.61 -18.79
C LEU A 105 -47.62 39.45 -19.05
N THR A 106 -48.85 39.77 -19.44
CA THR A 106 -49.92 38.79 -19.67
C THR A 106 -50.56 38.99 -21.03
N GLY A 107 -51.15 37.93 -21.62
CA GLY A 107 -51.82 38.01 -22.92
C GLY A 107 -50.88 38.16 -24.12
N LEU A 108 -49.56 37.94 -23.95
CA LEU A 108 -48.62 37.93 -25.06
C LEU A 108 -48.68 36.58 -25.81
N GLU A 109 -48.74 36.63 -27.13
CA GLU A 109 -48.63 35.43 -27.98
C GLU A 109 -47.17 34.99 -28.15
N SER A 110 -46.26 35.96 -28.29
CA SER A 110 -44.83 35.69 -28.40
C SER A 110 -43.98 36.90 -28.01
N ALA A 111 -42.72 36.63 -27.68
CA ALA A 111 -41.65 37.62 -27.63
C ALA A 111 -40.50 37.13 -28.52
N THR A 112 -40.03 38.00 -29.42
CA THR A 112 -38.92 37.68 -30.34
C THR A 112 -37.76 38.64 -30.08
N PHE A 113 -36.60 38.08 -29.78
CA PHE A 113 -35.34 38.82 -29.66
C PHE A 113 -34.47 38.49 -30.86
N THR A 114 -34.05 39.52 -31.57
CA THR A 114 -33.19 39.38 -32.76
C THR A 114 -31.85 40.04 -32.48
N ASP A 115 -30.76 39.30 -32.66
CA ASP A 115 -29.43 39.89 -32.58
C ASP A 115 -29.07 40.65 -33.87
N LYS A 116 -27.95 41.39 -33.82
CA LYS A 116 -27.38 42.14 -34.95
C LYS A 116 -27.05 41.26 -36.17
N ASP A 117 -26.86 39.96 -35.97
CA ASP A 117 -26.50 38.98 -37.00
C ASP A 117 -27.77 38.36 -37.66
N GLY A 118 -28.95 38.64 -37.09
CA GLY A 118 -30.25 38.19 -37.57
C GLY A 118 -30.69 36.86 -36.98
N ASN A 119 -29.98 36.33 -35.99
CA ASN A 119 -30.42 35.15 -35.25
C ASN A 119 -31.58 35.53 -34.33
N THR A 120 -32.49 34.60 -34.11
CA THR A 120 -33.72 34.86 -33.36
C THR A 120 -33.86 33.92 -32.17
N ASN A 121 -34.36 34.47 -31.06
CA ASN A 121 -34.90 33.72 -29.94
C ASN A 121 -36.37 34.11 -29.80
N LYS A 122 -37.27 33.18 -30.14
CA LYS A 122 -38.72 33.38 -30.06
C LYS A 122 -39.30 32.49 -28.96
N THR A 123 -39.88 33.13 -27.95
CA THR A 123 -40.63 32.46 -26.88
C THR A 123 -42.13 32.59 -27.14
N THR A 124 -42.85 31.49 -27.00
CA THR A 124 -44.32 31.41 -27.08
C THR A 124 -44.85 30.58 -25.90
N ALA A 125 -46.16 30.48 -25.74
CA ALA A 125 -46.75 29.55 -24.77
C ALA A 125 -46.39 28.07 -25.04
N GLY A 126 -46.06 27.71 -26.30
CA GLY A 126 -45.71 26.35 -26.69
C GLY A 126 -44.23 25.98 -26.49
N GLY A 127 -43.38 26.95 -26.15
CA GLY A 127 -41.94 26.74 -26.01
C GLY A 127 -41.08 27.87 -26.55
N THR A 128 -39.77 27.61 -26.60
CA THR A 128 -38.75 28.54 -27.11
C THR A 128 -38.04 27.95 -28.32
N VAL A 129 -37.86 28.77 -29.35
CA VAL A 129 -37.08 28.43 -30.54
C VAL A 129 -35.94 29.42 -30.67
N ILE A 130 -34.71 28.91 -30.71
CA ILE A 130 -33.50 29.67 -31.02
C ILE A 130 -33.02 29.18 -32.37
N GLN A 131 -32.85 30.08 -33.33
CA GLN A 131 -32.41 29.71 -34.67
C GLN A 131 -31.51 30.77 -35.26
N ASN A 132 -30.58 30.31 -36.10
CA ASN A 132 -29.79 31.22 -36.92
C ASN A 132 -30.65 31.91 -37.99
N LYS A 133 -30.10 32.91 -38.65
CA LYS A 133 -30.80 33.75 -39.64
C LYS A 133 -31.49 32.94 -40.76
N ASP A 134 -30.85 31.87 -41.22
CA ASP A 134 -31.35 31.03 -42.32
C ASP A 134 -32.22 29.85 -41.84
N GLY A 135 -32.27 29.58 -40.54
CA GLY A 135 -33.05 28.52 -39.92
C GLY A 135 -32.46 27.12 -40.06
N THR A 136 -31.22 27.00 -40.54
CA THR A 136 -30.52 25.72 -40.72
C THR A 136 -30.04 25.12 -39.40
N GLU A 137 -29.69 25.97 -38.43
CA GLU A 137 -29.34 25.59 -37.06
C GLU A 137 -30.44 26.05 -36.12
N LYS A 138 -30.95 25.11 -35.31
CA LYS A 138 -32.14 25.34 -34.50
C LYS A 138 -32.10 24.58 -33.19
N VAL A 139 -32.37 25.28 -32.09
CA VAL A 139 -32.70 24.69 -30.79
C VAL A 139 -34.17 24.90 -30.52
N GLU A 140 -34.91 23.82 -30.25
CA GLU A 140 -36.30 23.90 -29.80
C GLU A 140 -36.44 23.32 -28.41
N ILE A 141 -37.03 24.12 -27.51
CA ILE A 141 -37.42 23.70 -26.17
C ILE A 141 -38.95 23.72 -26.14
N LYS A 142 -39.56 22.54 -26.21
CA LYS A 142 -41.02 22.34 -26.29
C LYS A 142 -41.49 21.43 -25.18
N LYS A 143 -42.81 21.22 -25.06
CA LYS A 143 -43.36 20.24 -24.10
C LYS A 143 -42.81 18.82 -24.31
N ASP A 144 -42.44 18.49 -25.55
CA ASP A 144 -41.99 17.14 -25.93
C ASP A 144 -40.51 16.91 -25.63
N GLY A 145 -39.76 17.95 -25.28
CA GLY A 145 -38.35 17.88 -24.94
C GLY A 145 -37.51 19.01 -25.52
N ILE A 146 -36.20 18.74 -25.61
CA ILE A 146 -35.21 19.63 -26.22
C ILE A 146 -34.68 18.96 -27.48
N THR A 147 -34.68 19.69 -28.59
CA THR A 147 -34.02 19.27 -29.83
C THR A 147 -33.00 20.31 -30.26
N ILE A 148 -31.85 19.84 -30.71
CA ILE A 148 -30.80 20.65 -31.34
C ILE A 148 -30.61 20.06 -32.73
N MET A 149 -30.92 20.84 -33.75
CA MET A 149 -30.86 20.45 -35.14
C MET A 149 -29.81 21.29 -35.84
N ASP A 150 -28.90 20.60 -36.52
CA ASP A 150 -28.05 21.15 -37.56
C ASP A 150 -28.48 20.48 -38.86
N SER A 151 -28.97 21.28 -39.81
CA SER A 151 -29.39 20.77 -41.12
C SER A 151 -28.21 20.27 -41.97
N GLY A 152 -26.98 20.53 -41.53
CA GLY A 152 -25.76 20.22 -42.25
C GLY A 152 -25.59 21.08 -43.51
N ASP A 153 -24.54 20.78 -44.26
CA ASP A 153 -24.30 21.42 -45.57
C ASP A 153 -24.73 20.53 -46.76
N GLY A 154 -25.42 19.41 -46.46
CA GLY A 154 -25.87 18.43 -47.45
C GLY A 154 -24.76 17.50 -47.97
N THR A 155 -23.55 17.56 -47.41
CA THR A 155 -22.45 16.66 -47.78
C THR A 155 -22.44 15.40 -46.92
N PRO A 156 -21.85 14.28 -47.40
CA PRO A 156 -21.62 13.10 -46.56
C PRO A 156 -20.73 13.37 -45.33
N ALA A 157 -19.92 14.43 -45.37
CA ALA A 157 -19.06 14.84 -44.26
C ALA A 157 -19.85 15.60 -43.17
N ASN A 158 -20.92 16.30 -43.55
CA ASN A 158 -21.83 16.98 -42.64
C ASN A 158 -23.31 16.73 -43.05
N PRO A 159 -23.83 15.50 -42.85
CA PRO A 159 -25.15 15.10 -43.34
C PRO A 159 -26.33 15.72 -42.58
N GLY A 160 -26.07 16.67 -41.67
CA GLY A 160 -27.03 17.16 -40.69
C GLY A 160 -27.19 16.17 -39.54
N LYS A 161 -27.37 16.69 -38.34
CA LYS A 161 -27.54 15.89 -37.12
C LYS A 161 -28.60 16.51 -36.24
N THR A 162 -29.40 15.65 -35.63
CA THR A 162 -30.34 16.04 -34.59
C THR A 162 -29.94 15.37 -33.29
N ILE A 163 -29.76 16.18 -32.25
CA ILE A 163 -29.61 15.73 -30.87
C ILE A 163 -30.96 15.97 -30.19
N SER A 164 -31.48 14.99 -29.46
CA SER A 164 -32.76 15.13 -28.78
C SER A 164 -32.75 14.53 -27.38
N LEU A 165 -33.40 15.22 -26.44
CA LEU A 165 -33.76 14.71 -25.13
C LEU A 165 -35.28 14.85 -24.99
N THR A 166 -35.98 13.72 -25.11
CA THR A 166 -37.45 13.65 -25.09
C THR A 166 -37.92 12.63 -24.05
N LYS A 167 -39.23 12.47 -23.92
CA LYS A 167 -39.83 11.40 -23.09
C LYS A 167 -39.41 9.98 -23.51
N ASP A 168 -38.95 9.80 -24.75
CA ASP A 168 -38.57 8.50 -25.30
C ASP A 168 -37.07 8.20 -25.12
N GLY A 169 -36.29 9.15 -24.57
CA GLY A 169 -34.88 8.98 -24.23
C GLY A 169 -33.97 10.07 -24.76
N PHE A 170 -32.66 9.80 -24.70
CA PHE A 170 -31.61 10.65 -25.24
C PHE A 170 -31.04 10.06 -26.54
N ASP A 171 -31.13 10.82 -27.63
CA ASP A 171 -30.47 10.54 -28.89
C ASP A 171 -29.38 11.58 -29.14
N ASN A 172 -28.13 11.15 -29.19
CA ASN A 172 -26.97 12.03 -29.42
C ASN A 172 -26.68 12.27 -30.91
N GLY A 173 -27.58 11.88 -31.82
CA GLY A 173 -27.44 12.12 -33.27
C GLY A 173 -26.19 11.46 -33.86
N GLY A 174 -25.80 10.29 -33.33
CA GLY A 174 -24.59 9.58 -33.72
C GLY A 174 -23.28 10.25 -33.27
N ASN A 175 -23.32 11.29 -32.43
CA ASN A 175 -22.11 11.89 -31.86
C ASN A 175 -21.54 11.02 -30.73
N LYS A 176 -20.23 11.15 -30.48
CA LYS A 176 -19.61 10.54 -29.30
C LYS A 176 -20.11 11.26 -28.05
N ILE A 177 -20.48 10.51 -27.01
CA ILE A 177 -20.68 11.03 -25.66
C ILE A 177 -19.34 10.87 -24.92
N THR A 178 -18.80 11.96 -24.40
CA THR A 178 -17.50 11.98 -23.72
C THR A 178 -17.64 12.55 -22.32
N ASN A 179 -16.61 12.41 -21.49
CA ASN A 179 -16.63 12.84 -20.08
C ASN A 179 -17.74 12.14 -19.24
N ILE A 180 -17.94 10.85 -19.48
CA ILE A 180 -18.76 9.98 -18.64
C ILE A 180 -17.82 9.28 -17.65
N ALA A 181 -18.15 9.31 -16.36
CA ALA A 181 -17.48 8.50 -15.35
C ALA A 181 -17.74 7.00 -15.57
N ASP A 182 -16.90 6.13 -15.01
CA ASP A 182 -17.16 4.69 -15.05
C ASP A 182 -18.48 4.36 -14.33
N GLY A 183 -19.32 3.53 -14.95
CA GLY A 183 -20.60 3.12 -14.38
C GLY A 183 -20.42 2.16 -13.22
N GLU A 184 -21.18 2.34 -12.14
CA GLU A 184 -21.12 1.49 -10.94
C GLU A 184 -22.35 0.60 -10.81
N SER A 185 -23.51 1.05 -11.29
CA SER A 185 -24.76 0.30 -11.29
C SER A 185 -25.05 -0.38 -12.64
N ASP A 186 -25.85 -1.44 -12.63
CA ASP A 186 -26.27 -2.16 -13.85
C ASP A 186 -27.03 -1.28 -14.85
N THR A 187 -27.54 -0.12 -14.42
CA THR A 187 -28.28 0.85 -15.24
C THR A 187 -27.42 1.99 -15.75
N ASP A 188 -26.14 2.05 -15.39
CA ASP A 188 -25.23 3.11 -15.83
C ASP A 188 -24.69 2.83 -17.24
N ALA A 189 -24.35 3.90 -17.96
CA ALA A 189 -23.66 3.75 -19.24
C ALA A 189 -22.20 3.31 -18.99
N ALA A 190 -21.80 2.19 -19.58
CA ALA A 190 -20.41 1.73 -19.50
C ALA A 190 -19.47 2.61 -20.34
N THR A 191 -18.31 2.97 -19.79
CA THR A 191 -17.29 3.68 -20.55
C THR A 191 -16.52 2.73 -21.46
N VAL A 192 -15.85 3.29 -22.49
CA VAL A 192 -14.91 2.51 -23.32
C VAL A 192 -13.78 1.90 -22.47
N GLY A 193 -13.42 2.52 -21.35
CA GLY A 193 -12.45 1.99 -20.39
C GLY A 193 -12.92 0.66 -19.79
N GLN A 194 -14.16 0.62 -19.30
CA GLN A 194 -14.78 -0.59 -18.76
C GLN A 194 -14.93 -1.69 -19.81
N VAL A 195 -15.36 -1.33 -21.03
CA VAL A 195 -15.47 -2.31 -22.14
C VAL A 195 -14.09 -2.90 -22.50
N LYS A 196 -13.03 -2.09 -22.54
CA LYS A 196 -11.67 -2.57 -22.79
C LYS A 196 -11.16 -3.48 -21.65
N ALA A 197 -11.50 -3.16 -20.40
CA ALA A 197 -11.16 -4.00 -19.25
C ALA A 197 -11.85 -5.37 -19.34
N ALA A 198 -13.16 -5.38 -19.65
CA ALA A 198 -13.91 -6.62 -19.89
C ALA A 198 -13.34 -7.43 -21.06
N LYS A 199 -12.97 -6.76 -22.16
CA LYS A 199 -12.33 -7.41 -23.31
C LYS A 199 -11.00 -8.06 -22.93
N LYS A 200 -10.15 -7.36 -22.17
CA LYS A 200 -8.85 -7.89 -21.71
C LYS A 200 -9.02 -9.13 -20.84
N GLU A 201 -10.06 -9.15 -20.01
CA GLU A 201 -10.39 -10.34 -19.21
C GLU A 201 -10.85 -11.50 -20.10
N ALA A 202 -11.71 -11.22 -21.09
CA ALA A 202 -12.20 -12.22 -22.05
C ALA A 202 -11.09 -12.76 -22.99
N GLU A 203 -10.03 -12.00 -23.25
CA GLU A 203 -8.87 -12.44 -24.04
C GLU A 203 -7.96 -13.42 -23.29
N LYS A 204 -8.11 -13.57 -21.97
CA LYS A 204 -7.41 -14.62 -21.22
C LYS A 204 -7.90 -15.97 -21.71
N HIS A 205 -6.98 -16.79 -22.21
CA HIS A 205 -7.26 -18.12 -22.69
C HIS A 205 -6.47 -19.16 -21.91
N THR A 206 -7.04 -20.35 -21.80
CA THR A 206 -6.35 -21.53 -21.31
C THR A 206 -5.59 -22.17 -22.47
N THR A 207 -4.30 -22.42 -22.29
CA THR A 207 -3.48 -23.18 -23.22
C THR A 207 -3.51 -24.67 -22.84
N VAL A 208 -3.75 -25.54 -23.83
CA VAL A 208 -3.66 -27.00 -23.65
C VAL A 208 -2.65 -27.53 -24.65
N GLU A 209 -1.56 -28.11 -24.16
CA GLU A 209 -0.52 -28.72 -24.99
C GLU A 209 -0.58 -30.25 -24.89
N ALA A 210 -0.44 -30.93 -26.03
CA ALA A 210 -0.38 -32.38 -26.05
C ALA A 210 1.06 -32.82 -25.72
N GLY A 211 1.22 -33.66 -24.71
CA GLY A 211 2.48 -34.38 -24.50
C GLY A 211 2.70 -35.48 -25.54
N ASP A 212 3.87 -36.12 -25.49
CA ASP A 212 4.22 -37.20 -26.41
C ASP A 212 3.14 -38.30 -26.44
N HIS A 213 2.80 -38.75 -27.65
CA HIS A 213 1.78 -39.77 -27.94
C HIS A 213 0.32 -39.40 -27.65
N LEU A 214 0.02 -38.15 -27.24
CA LEU A 214 -1.36 -37.65 -27.12
C LEU A 214 -1.77 -36.84 -28.35
N SER A 215 -3.07 -36.81 -28.63
CA SER A 215 -3.69 -35.96 -29.65
C SER A 215 -4.78 -35.10 -29.03
N ILE A 216 -4.82 -33.83 -29.40
CA ILE A 216 -5.85 -32.88 -28.98
C ILE A 216 -6.68 -32.49 -30.20
N LYS A 217 -7.99 -32.65 -30.09
CA LYS A 217 -8.95 -32.11 -31.05
C LYS A 217 -9.66 -30.91 -30.43
N GLU A 218 -9.49 -29.73 -31.01
CA GLU A 218 -10.26 -28.54 -30.66
C GLU A 218 -11.56 -28.49 -31.48
N GLU A 219 -12.67 -28.22 -30.81
CA GLU A 219 -13.98 -27.98 -31.41
C GLU A 219 -14.66 -26.78 -30.72
N THR A 220 -15.63 -26.15 -31.36
CA THR A 220 -16.48 -25.14 -30.72
C THR A 220 -17.74 -25.80 -30.17
N ASP A 221 -18.08 -25.52 -28.91
CA ASP A 221 -19.32 -26.00 -28.31
C ASP A 221 -20.54 -25.20 -28.77
N LYS A 222 -21.73 -25.60 -28.29
CA LYS A 222 -23.01 -24.96 -28.67
C LYS A 222 -23.15 -23.51 -28.20
N ASN A 223 -22.33 -23.08 -27.26
CA ASN A 223 -22.33 -21.74 -26.67
C ASN A 223 -21.18 -20.88 -27.21
N GLY A 224 -20.41 -21.36 -28.20
CA GLY A 224 -19.27 -20.65 -28.77
C GLY A 224 -17.95 -20.83 -28.00
N GLY A 225 -17.93 -21.62 -26.93
CA GLY A 225 -16.72 -21.93 -26.16
C GLY A 225 -15.82 -22.95 -26.86
N LYS A 226 -14.51 -22.90 -26.60
CA LYS A 226 -13.58 -23.92 -27.08
C LYS A 226 -13.69 -25.19 -26.24
N LYS A 227 -13.84 -26.34 -26.88
CA LYS A 227 -13.87 -27.68 -26.31
C LYS A 227 -12.66 -28.48 -26.80
N TYR A 228 -11.87 -28.97 -25.87
CA TYR A 228 -10.71 -29.81 -26.16
C TYR A 228 -11.01 -31.28 -25.84
N THR A 229 -10.83 -32.16 -26.82
CA THR A 229 -10.89 -33.62 -26.62
C THR A 229 -9.49 -34.18 -26.70
N ILE A 230 -9.02 -34.81 -25.61
CA ILE A 230 -7.69 -35.42 -25.51
C ILE A 230 -7.84 -36.92 -25.76
N THR A 231 -7.08 -37.48 -26.71
CA THR A 231 -7.04 -38.91 -27.01
C THR A 231 -5.62 -39.42 -26.93
N GLY A 232 -5.41 -40.53 -26.22
CA GLY A 232 -4.10 -41.19 -26.13
C GLY A 232 -3.86 -42.24 -27.23
N PRO A 233 -2.67 -42.87 -27.24
CA PRO A 233 -2.29 -43.81 -28.29
C PRO A 233 -3.01 -45.15 -28.12
N SER A 234 -3.31 -45.82 -29.24
CA SER A 234 -3.66 -47.23 -29.24
C SER A 234 -2.38 -48.05 -29.41
N ILE A 235 -2.09 -48.95 -28.48
CA ILE A 235 -0.87 -49.78 -28.48
C ILE A 235 -1.30 -51.22 -28.77
N THR A 236 -0.82 -51.75 -29.90
CA THR A 236 -0.99 -53.15 -30.28
C THR A 236 0.37 -53.74 -30.59
N SER A 237 0.72 -54.83 -29.93
CA SER A 237 1.90 -55.63 -30.30
C SER A 237 1.80 -56.10 -31.76
N GLY A 238 2.92 -56.16 -32.49
CA GLY A 238 2.93 -56.51 -33.91
C GLY A 238 2.36 -57.91 -34.23
N ASP A 239 2.31 -58.80 -33.24
CA ASP A 239 1.69 -60.13 -33.33
C ASP A 239 0.29 -60.19 -32.68
N GLY A 240 -0.18 -59.12 -32.07
CA GLY A 240 -1.46 -59.04 -31.37
C GLY A 240 -1.52 -59.88 -30.09
N SER A 241 -0.39 -60.26 -29.49
CA SER A 241 -0.33 -60.93 -28.18
C SER A 241 -0.77 -60.03 -27.02
N VAL A 242 -0.58 -58.72 -27.17
CA VAL A 242 -1.04 -57.66 -26.27
C VAL A 242 -1.73 -56.55 -27.06
N THR A 243 -2.92 -56.15 -26.63
CA THR A 243 -3.67 -54.99 -27.15
C THR A 243 -4.12 -54.05 -26.03
N VAL A 244 -4.12 -52.75 -26.32
CA VAL A 244 -4.68 -51.69 -25.47
C VAL A 244 -5.80 -51.00 -26.24
N GLU A 245 -7.03 -51.15 -25.75
CA GLU A 245 -8.24 -50.57 -26.33
C GLU A 245 -8.87 -49.54 -25.38
N ASP A 246 -9.71 -48.66 -25.93
CA ASP A 246 -10.49 -47.73 -25.11
C ASP A 246 -11.52 -48.52 -24.26
N ASN A 247 -11.55 -48.25 -22.97
CA ASN A 247 -12.63 -48.69 -22.09
C ASN A 247 -13.71 -47.61 -22.08
N THR A 248 -14.95 -47.97 -22.43
CA THR A 248 -16.09 -47.04 -22.45
C THR A 248 -17.12 -47.41 -21.40
N ASP A 249 -17.78 -46.41 -20.80
CA ASP A 249 -18.98 -46.63 -19.99
C ASP A 249 -20.19 -47.02 -20.85
N ASP A 250 -21.31 -47.31 -20.19
CA ASP A 250 -22.57 -47.71 -20.83
C ASP A 250 -23.17 -46.64 -21.77
N LYS A 251 -22.63 -45.42 -21.75
CA LYS A 251 -23.04 -44.30 -22.60
C LYS A 251 -22.01 -44.01 -23.70
N GLY A 252 -21.00 -44.86 -23.87
CA GLY A 252 -19.96 -44.73 -24.88
C GLY A 252 -18.90 -43.67 -24.54
N LYS A 253 -18.87 -43.14 -23.32
CA LYS A 253 -17.81 -42.23 -22.89
C LYS A 253 -16.56 -43.03 -22.57
N LYS A 254 -15.42 -42.65 -23.16
CA LYS A 254 -14.11 -43.24 -22.83
C LYS A 254 -13.78 -42.93 -21.37
N ILE A 255 -13.62 -43.96 -20.54
CA ILE A 255 -13.37 -43.89 -19.10
C ILE A 255 -12.00 -44.44 -18.69
N GLY A 256 -11.25 -45.03 -19.62
CA GLY A 256 -9.90 -45.55 -19.36
C GLY A 256 -9.43 -46.45 -20.49
N TYR A 257 -8.47 -47.32 -20.18
CA TYR A 257 -7.94 -48.32 -21.11
C TYR A 257 -8.26 -49.74 -20.65
N LYS A 258 -8.48 -50.64 -21.61
CA LYS A 258 -8.59 -52.08 -21.40
C LYS A 258 -7.35 -52.75 -21.98
N LEU A 259 -6.57 -53.40 -21.13
CA LEU A 259 -5.43 -54.23 -21.53
C LEU A 259 -5.93 -55.66 -21.74
N SER A 260 -5.65 -56.24 -22.91
CA SER A 260 -5.94 -57.65 -23.21
C SER A 260 -4.66 -58.38 -23.56
N VAL A 261 -4.52 -59.61 -23.05
CA VAL A 261 -3.38 -60.50 -23.29
C VAL A 261 -3.89 -61.80 -23.90
N ASN A 262 -3.36 -62.18 -25.06
CA ASN A 262 -3.65 -63.45 -25.72
C ASN A 262 -2.60 -64.50 -25.31
N THR A 263 -2.98 -65.36 -24.37
CA THR A 263 -2.10 -66.40 -23.80
C THR A 263 -1.74 -67.51 -24.80
N GLU A 264 -2.56 -67.76 -25.81
CA GLU A 264 -2.31 -68.78 -26.83
C GLU A 264 -1.15 -68.38 -27.75
N LYS A 265 -1.14 -67.12 -28.22
CA LYS A 265 -0.03 -66.58 -29.03
C LYS A 265 1.28 -66.48 -28.25
N ILE A 266 1.22 -66.21 -26.95
CA ILE A 266 2.41 -66.22 -26.08
C ILE A 266 2.97 -67.64 -25.97
N ALA A 267 2.11 -68.66 -25.80
CA ALA A 267 2.53 -70.05 -25.68
C ALA A 267 3.21 -70.60 -26.95
N GLU A 268 2.85 -70.13 -28.15
CA GLU A 268 3.54 -70.50 -29.40
C GLU A 268 4.99 -69.98 -29.48
N LYS A 269 5.34 -68.89 -28.78
CA LYS A 269 6.68 -68.30 -28.76
C LYS A 269 7.58 -68.81 -27.63
N ILE A 270 7.03 -69.37 -26.57
CA ILE A 270 7.82 -70.02 -25.52
C ILE A 270 8.25 -71.38 -26.09
N GLY A 271 9.44 -71.42 -26.69
CA GLY A 271 9.99 -72.60 -27.37
C GLY A 271 9.85 -73.89 -26.56
N LYS A 272 9.51 -74.98 -27.25
CA LYS A 272 9.45 -76.34 -26.68
C LYS A 272 10.76 -76.64 -25.95
N THR A 273 10.69 -76.99 -24.66
CA THR A 273 11.84 -77.50 -23.92
C THR A 273 12.03 -78.98 -24.27
N GLU A 274 13.13 -79.32 -24.93
CA GLU A 274 13.61 -80.70 -25.07
C GLU A 274 14.54 -81.05 -23.91
N ILE A 275 14.40 -82.26 -23.37
CA ILE A 275 15.34 -82.86 -22.41
C ILE A 275 15.90 -84.10 -23.09
N GLU A 276 17.18 -84.08 -23.46
CA GLU A 276 17.91 -85.26 -23.91
C GLU A 276 18.66 -85.89 -22.73
N SER A 277 18.49 -87.20 -22.51
CA SER A 277 19.35 -87.94 -21.60
C SER A 277 20.66 -88.30 -22.32
N GLY A 278 21.78 -87.71 -21.90
CA GLY A 278 23.10 -88.17 -22.30
C GLY A 278 23.41 -89.55 -21.72
N ASP A 279 24.05 -90.41 -22.54
CA ASP A 279 24.48 -91.78 -22.22
C ASP A 279 24.95 -91.96 -20.77
N THR A 280 24.13 -92.60 -19.92
CA THR A 280 24.58 -93.51 -18.82
C THR A 280 23.37 -94.21 -18.16
N ASN A 281 23.48 -95.54 -18.05
CA ASN A 281 22.45 -96.51 -17.62
C ASN A 281 22.00 -96.44 -16.14
N THR A 282 21.71 -95.27 -15.56
CA THR A 282 21.29 -95.21 -14.13
C THR A 282 20.07 -94.34 -13.80
N ALA A 283 19.44 -93.69 -14.79
CA ALA A 283 18.22 -92.92 -14.55
C ALA A 283 17.12 -93.21 -15.59
N GLU A 284 15.91 -93.50 -15.11
CA GLU A 284 14.71 -93.60 -15.94
C GLU A 284 13.92 -92.28 -15.79
N VAL A 285 13.59 -91.63 -16.92
CA VAL A 285 12.83 -90.37 -16.95
C VAL A 285 11.51 -90.59 -17.69
N THR A 286 10.40 -90.23 -17.06
CA THR A 286 9.05 -90.27 -17.68
C THR A 286 8.35 -88.91 -17.55
N SER A 287 7.53 -88.56 -18.54
CA SER A 287 6.73 -87.34 -18.55
C SER A 287 5.25 -87.63 -18.70
N THR A 288 4.41 -86.95 -17.92
CA THR A 288 2.95 -86.98 -18.07
C THR A 288 2.39 -85.56 -18.15
N LYS A 289 1.44 -85.36 -19.07
CA LYS A 289 0.79 -84.07 -19.31
C LYS A 289 -0.63 -84.10 -18.75
N ASP A 290 -0.94 -83.15 -17.89
CA ASP A 290 -2.29 -82.95 -17.36
C ASP A 290 -3.14 -82.20 -18.40
N ALA A 291 -4.21 -82.83 -18.89
CA ALA A 291 -5.01 -82.31 -19.99
C ALA A 291 -5.91 -81.12 -19.62
N THR A 292 -6.13 -80.87 -18.33
CA THR A 292 -7.06 -79.84 -17.85
C THR A 292 -6.32 -78.55 -17.46
N THR A 293 -5.08 -78.66 -16.97
CA THR A 293 -4.25 -77.51 -16.57
C THR A 293 -3.09 -77.21 -17.52
N ASN A 294 -2.88 -78.07 -18.53
CA ASN A 294 -1.77 -77.99 -19.49
C ASN A 294 -0.37 -78.05 -18.83
N LYS A 295 -0.28 -78.50 -17.57
CA LYS A 295 0.98 -78.64 -16.83
C LYS A 295 1.65 -79.98 -17.18
N THR A 296 2.92 -79.95 -17.56
CA THR A 296 3.75 -81.15 -17.78
C THR A 296 4.61 -81.41 -16.54
N THR A 297 4.60 -82.65 -16.02
CA THR A 297 5.43 -83.06 -14.88
C THR A 297 6.44 -84.11 -15.32
N TYR A 298 7.70 -83.93 -14.93
CA TYR A 298 8.81 -84.85 -15.22
C TYR A 298 9.26 -85.56 -13.94
N THR A 299 9.40 -86.89 -13.96
CA THR A 299 9.85 -87.70 -12.81
C THR A 299 11.13 -88.46 -13.15
N VAL A 300 12.14 -88.41 -12.27
CA VAL A 300 13.46 -89.07 -12.42
C VAL A 300 13.73 -89.98 -11.22
N LYS A 301 14.18 -91.22 -11.45
CA LYS A 301 14.61 -92.17 -10.39
C LYS A 301 16.09 -92.56 -10.56
N VAL A 302 16.86 -92.59 -9.46
CA VAL A 302 18.29 -92.99 -9.43
C VAL A 302 18.59 -93.96 -8.26
N LYS A 303 19.59 -94.85 -8.44
CA LYS A 303 20.15 -95.73 -7.39
C LYS A 303 21.18 -94.96 -6.54
N ASP A 304 21.25 -95.26 -5.25
CA ASP A 304 21.71 -94.33 -4.22
C ASP A 304 22.80 -94.94 -3.30
N MET A 305 23.89 -94.19 -3.02
CA MET A 305 25.12 -94.64 -2.31
C MET A 305 25.29 -93.98 -0.92
N HIS A 306 24.26 -94.00 -0.07
CA HIS A 306 24.34 -93.34 1.24
C HIS A 306 25.33 -94.00 2.22
N VAL A 307 26.08 -93.15 2.93
CA VAL A 307 26.94 -93.47 4.09
C VAL A 307 26.07 -93.90 5.29
N GLU A 308 26.49 -94.92 6.03
CA GLU A 308 25.72 -95.48 7.15
C GLU A 308 25.98 -94.77 8.48
N SER A 309 27.25 -94.44 8.76
CA SER A 309 27.64 -93.72 9.98
C SER A 309 28.96 -92.97 9.82
N GLY A 310 29.18 -91.96 10.65
CA GLY A 310 30.42 -91.21 10.75
C GLY A 310 30.77 -90.92 12.21
N VAL A 311 31.99 -91.22 12.63
CA VAL A 311 32.48 -90.94 13.99
C VAL A 311 33.69 -90.02 13.90
N ILE A 312 33.70 -88.98 14.73
CA ILE A 312 34.82 -88.03 14.83
C ILE A 312 35.45 -88.10 16.23
N SER A 313 36.77 -88.12 16.28
CA SER A 313 37.58 -88.13 17.50
C SER A 313 38.57 -86.97 17.47
N TYR A 314 38.86 -86.35 18.63
CA TYR A 314 39.80 -85.24 18.77
C TYR A 314 40.82 -85.49 19.89
N ASP A 315 42.10 -85.21 19.64
CA ASP A 315 43.18 -85.15 20.62
C ASP A 315 43.97 -83.84 20.44
N LYS A 316 44.11 -83.05 21.52
CA LYS A 316 44.80 -81.74 21.53
C LYS A 316 44.49 -80.81 20.35
N GLY A 317 43.23 -80.82 19.90
CA GLY A 317 42.73 -79.95 18.84
C GLY A 317 42.88 -80.50 17.42
N GLU A 318 43.51 -81.67 17.20
CA GLU A 318 43.49 -82.39 15.93
C GLU A 318 42.51 -83.57 15.98
N GLY A 319 41.75 -83.76 14.92
CA GLY A 319 40.71 -84.75 14.82
C GLY A 319 40.70 -85.50 13.50
N THR A 320 40.16 -86.71 13.57
CA THR A 320 39.98 -87.61 12.43
C THR A 320 38.52 -88.02 12.37
N LEU A 321 37.89 -87.85 11.20
CA LEU A 321 36.55 -88.34 10.89
C LEU A 321 36.67 -89.64 10.10
N THR A 322 36.03 -90.69 10.58
CA THR A 322 35.92 -91.96 9.87
C THR A 322 34.47 -92.13 9.40
N LEU A 323 34.26 -92.19 8.09
CA LEU A 323 32.96 -92.46 7.47
C LEU A 323 32.88 -93.94 7.06
N THR A 324 31.78 -94.60 7.39
CA THR A 324 31.53 -96.01 7.05
C THR A 324 30.30 -96.10 6.16
N HIS A 325 30.47 -96.67 4.96
CA HIS A 325 29.38 -96.94 4.02
C HIS A 325 28.56 -98.16 4.46
N LYS A 326 27.33 -98.30 3.93
CA LYS A 326 26.44 -99.45 4.24
C LYS A 326 26.99 -100.81 3.78
N ASP A 327 28.00 -100.82 2.92
CA ASP A 327 28.72 -102.02 2.48
C ASP A 327 29.94 -102.35 3.37
N GLY A 328 30.23 -101.51 4.38
CA GLY A 328 31.33 -101.70 5.33
C GLY A 328 32.66 -101.05 4.93
N GLU A 329 32.78 -100.45 3.74
CA GLU A 329 33.98 -99.70 3.38
C GLU A 329 34.15 -98.43 4.22
N LYS A 330 35.39 -98.13 4.59
CA LYS A 330 35.74 -96.99 5.45
C LYS A 330 36.64 -96.00 4.74
N VAL A 331 36.34 -94.72 4.93
CA VAL A 331 37.16 -93.59 4.48
C VAL A 331 37.55 -92.75 5.69
N GLU A 332 38.84 -92.49 5.85
CA GLU A 332 39.36 -91.59 6.88
C GLU A 332 39.66 -90.21 6.30
N VAL A 333 39.15 -89.18 6.97
CA VAL A 333 39.48 -87.78 6.71
C VAL A 333 40.25 -87.24 7.91
N LYS A 334 41.56 -87.05 7.74
CA LYS A 334 42.49 -86.52 8.76
C LYS A 334 42.64 -85.00 8.63
N GLY A 335 43.06 -84.35 9.71
CA GLY A 335 43.36 -82.90 9.73
C GLY A 335 42.18 -82.01 10.13
N ILE A 336 41.13 -82.57 10.76
CA ILE A 336 40.02 -81.77 11.26
C ILE A 336 40.47 -81.04 12.52
N GLN A 337 40.38 -79.72 12.58
CA GLN A 337 40.85 -78.96 13.74
C GLN A 337 39.69 -78.50 14.62
N ASN A 338 39.86 -78.62 15.94
CA ASN A 338 38.95 -78.05 16.95
C ASN A 338 39.77 -77.25 17.98
N THR A 339 39.91 -75.96 17.72
CA THR A 339 40.80 -75.08 18.48
C THR A 339 40.01 -73.99 19.18
N TYR A 340 40.26 -73.80 20.48
CA TYR A 340 39.60 -72.79 21.31
C TYR A 340 40.59 -72.12 22.26
N THR A 341 40.23 -70.93 22.72
CA THR A 341 41.03 -70.15 23.68
C THR A 341 40.84 -70.69 25.09
N GLU A 342 41.93 -71.02 25.77
CA GLU A 342 41.90 -71.52 27.16
C GLU A 342 42.08 -70.40 28.19
N SER A 343 42.86 -69.35 27.88
CA SER A 343 43.10 -68.23 28.80
C SER A 343 43.54 -66.95 28.09
N GLY A 344 43.39 -65.80 28.75
CA GLY A 344 43.88 -64.51 28.28
C GLY A 344 44.48 -63.67 29.42
N LYS A 345 45.60 -62.97 29.16
CA LYS A 345 46.24 -62.05 30.12
C LYS A 345 46.63 -60.72 29.45
N TYR A 346 46.44 -59.60 30.16
CA TYR A 346 46.90 -58.29 29.71
C TYR A 346 48.38 -58.09 30.05
N ASP A 347 49.17 -57.68 29.06
CA ASP A 347 50.57 -57.29 29.20
C ASP A 347 50.67 -55.75 29.16
N GLU A 348 50.94 -55.16 30.32
CA GLU A 348 51.05 -53.71 30.52
C GLU A 348 52.23 -53.09 29.74
N LYS A 349 53.36 -53.81 29.60
CA LYS A 349 54.52 -53.31 28.84
C LYS A 349 54.27 -53.35 27.34
N GLY A 350 53.65 -54.43 26.85
CA GLY A 350 53.33 -54.62 25.45
C GLY A 350 52.05 -53.95 24.97
N LYS A 351 51.24 -53.40 25.88
CA LYS A 351 49.89 -52.86 25.61
C LYS A 351 49.04 -53.83 24.78
N LYS A 352 49.07 -55.12 25.12
CA LYS A 352 48.39 -56.17 24.36
C LYS A 352 47.71 -57.18 25.28
N ILE A 353 46.71 -57.86 24.76
CA ILE A 353 46.10 -59.03 25.43
C ILE A 353 46.61 -60.27 24.72
N ILE A 354 47.22 -61.19 25.45
CA ILE A 354 47.75 -62.46 24.94
C ILE A 354 46.73 -63.55 25.22
N PHE A 355 46.19 -64.19 24.19
CA PHE A 355 45.28 -65.33 24.30
C PHE A 355 46.00 -66.64 24.00
N ASN A 356 45.97 -67.60 24.93
CA ASN A 356 46.55 -68.94 24.76
C ASN A 356 45.46 -69.92 24.33
N ARG A 357 45.75 -70.76 23.33
CA ARG A 357 44.85 -71.79 22.78
C ARG A 357 45.20 -73.18 23.31
N ASN A 358 44.23 -74.08 23.25
CA ASN A 358 44.34 -75.49 23.66
C ASN A 358 45.35 -76.33 22.85
N ASP A 359 45.74 -75.85 21.67
CA ASP A 359 46.76 -76.46 20.81
C ASP A 359 48.18 -75.97 21.12
N GLY A 360 48.36 -75.23 22.22
CA GLY A 360 49.65 -74.68 22.65
C GLY A 360 50.12 -73.45 21.89
N LYS A 361 49.33 -72.93 20.92
CA LYS A 361 49.61 -71.68 20.22
C LYS A 361 49.01 -70.49 20.97
N ALA A 362 49.56 -69.30 20.77
CA ALA A 362 49.03 -68.05 21.30
C ALA A 362 48.86 -67.01 20.20
N PHE A 363 47.93 -66.07 20.39
CA PHE A 363 47.80 -64.89 19.53
C PHE A 363 47.55 -63.63 20.37
N ASP A 364 48.08 -62.52 19.87
CA ASP A 364 48.05 -61.24 20.57
C ASP A 364 47.01 -60.31 19.96
N VAL A 365 46.32 -59.55 20.81
CA VAL A 365 45.44 -58.44 20.40
C VAL A 365 46.09 -57.13 20.84
N ASP A 366 46.45 -56.27 19.87
CA ASP A 366 47.08 -54.98 20.10
C ASP A 366 46.07 -53.96 20.68
N MET A 367 46.30 -53.50 21.91
CA MET A 367 45.51 -52.49 22.61
C MET A 367 46.15 -51.09 22.58
N SER A 368 47.26 -50.92 21.86
CA SER A 368 48.01 -49.66 21.79
C SER A 368 47.12 -48.49 21.32
N LYS A 369 46.24 -48.71 20.35
CA LYS A 369 45.32 -47.67 19.84
C LYS A 369 44.32 -47.20 20.91
N LEU A 370 43.75 -48.12 21.69
CA LEU A 370 42.79 -47.80 22.75
C LEU A 370 43.46 -47.03 23.88
N VAL A 371 44.59 -47.54 24.38
CA VAL A 371 45.34 -46.94 25.49
C VAL A 371 45.89 -45.56 25.11
N ASN A 372 46.43 -45.40 23.89
CA ASN A 372 46.91 -44.11 23.42
C ASN A 372 45.76 -43.12 23.20
N GLY A 373 44.60 -43.58 22.70
CA GLY A 373 43.40 -42.75 22.55
C GLY A 373 42.87 -42.24 23.89
N MET A 374 42.87 -43.08 24.92
CA MET A 374 42.52 -42.68 26.29
C MET A 374 43.47 -41.60 26.84
N ASN A 375 44.78 -41.78 26.71
CA ASN A 375 45.77 -40.80 27.19
C ASN A 375 45.64 -39.45 26.46
N PHE A 376 45.37 -39.47 25.14
CA PHE A 376 45.12 -38.25 24.38
C PHE A 376 43.84 -37.53 24.83
N GLY A 377 42.77 -38.29 25.10
CA GLY A 377 41.51 -37.74 25.64
C GLY A 377 41.69 -37.07 27.00
N ILE A 378 42.45 -37.69 27.91
CA ILE A 378 42.76 -37.14 29.23
C ILE A 378 43.57 -35.85 29.11
N ALA A 379 44.60 -35.81 28.27
CA ALA A 379 45.39 -34.59 28.05
C ALA A 379 44.58 -33.43 27.45
N LYS A 380 43.59 -33.74 26.59
CA LYS A 380 42.67 -32.72 26.05
C LYS A 380 41.73 -32.18 27.13
N LEU A 381 41.28 -33.03 28.05
CA LEU A 381 40.43 -32.64 29.17
C LEU A 381 41.19 -31.72 30.15
N ASP A 382 42.42 -32.06 30.52
CA ASP A 382 43.26 -31.23 31.39
C ASP A 382 43.46 -29.82 30.82
N ASN A 383 43.78 -29.72 29.52
CA ASN A 383 43.92 -28.41 28.86
C ASN A 383 42.61 -27.61 28.86
N LYS A 384 41.47 -28.27 28.65
CA LYS A 384 40.16 -27.60 28.71
C LYS A 384 39.86 -27.09 30.12
N ILE A 385 40.14 -27.88 31.16
CA ILE A 385 39.96 -27.48 32.55
C ILE A 385 40.83 -26.27 32.87
N ASN A 386 42.10 -26.26 32.45
CA ASN A 386 42.99 -25.13 32.69
C ASN A 386 42.47 -23.83 32.05
N ARG A 387 42.01 -23.91 30.80
CA ARG A 387 41.44 -22.78 30.05
C ARG A 387 40.17 -22.23 30.70
N VAL A 388 39.23 -23.12 31.05
CA VAL A 388 38.00 -22.75 31.76
C VAL A 388 38.30 -22.10 33.12
N GLY A 389 39.25 -22.65 33.87
CA GLY A 389 39.71 -22.09 35.15
C GLY A 389 40.26 -20.66 35.00
N SER A 390 41.08 -20.42 33.97
CA SER A 390 41.62 -19.07 33.69
C SER A 390 40.53 -18.07 33.31
N GLY A 391 39.54 -18.47 32.50
CA GLY A 391 38.40 -17.63 32.11
C GLY A 391 37.51 -17.26 33.30
N ALA A 392 37.24 -18.21 34.19
CA ALA A 392 36.50 -17.95 35.43
C ALA A 392 37.25 -16.98 36.35
N ALA A 393 38.57 -17.13 36.49
CA ALA A 393 39.40 -16.20 37.24
C ALA A 393 39.38 -14.78 36.64
N ALA A 394 39.44 -14.65 35.30
CA ALA A 394 39.36 -13.37 34.60
C ALA A 394 38.00 -12.67 34.82
N LEU A 395 36.89 -13.43 34.77
CA LEU A 395 35.55 -12.90 35.05
C LEU A 395 35.40 -12.43 36.51
N ALA A 396 36.00 -13.14 37.47
CA ALA A 396 35.96 -12.77 38.89
C ALA A 396 36.73 -11.46 39.20
N ALA A 397 37.69 -11.10 38.34
CA ALA A 397 38.43 -9.85 38.42
C ALA A 397 37.62 -8.63 37.93
N LEU A 398 36.47 -8.82 37.27
CA LEU A 398 35.61 -7.72 36.83
C LEU A 398 34.94 -7.05 38.04
N LYS A 399 35.25 -5.77 38.27
CA LYS A 399 34.69 -4.96 39.36
C LYS A 399 34.06 -3.68 38.80
N PRO A 400 32.75 -3.46 39.00
CA PRO A 400 32.13 -2.16 38.71
C PRO A 400 32.55 -1.11 39.74
N LEU A 401 32.48 0.16 39.37
CA LEU A 401 32.72 1.28 40.28
C LEU A 401 31.49 1.49 41.18
N GLU A 402 31.61 2.43 42.12
CA GLU A 402 30.50 2.85 42.99
C GLU A 402 29.38 3.51 42.17
N PHE A 403 28.14 3.47 42.67
CA PHE A 403 27.00 4.03 41.95
C PHE A 403 27.11 5.55 41.82
N ASP A 404 27.05 6.06 40.59
CA ASP A 404 26.87 7.47 40.26
C ASP A 404 25.48 7.68 39.63
N PRO A 405 24.64 8.60 40.15
CA PRO A 405 23.32 8.87 39.56
C PRO A 405 23.38 9.50 38.16
N GLU A 406 24.48 10.16 37.79
CA GLU A 406 24.69 10.75 36.45
C GLU A 406 25.23 9.70 35.46
N ASP A 407 26.06 8.77 35.93
CA ASP A 407 26.69 7.71 35.11
C ASP A 407 26.29 6.30 35.57
N LYS A 408 25.29 5.73 34.89
CA LYS A 408 24.67 4.44 35.28
C LYS A 408 25.33 3.19 34.66
N TRP A 409 26.34 3.37 33.82
CA TRP A 409 27.03 2.30 33.08
C TRP A 409 28.51 2.23 33.45
N ASP A 410 28.97 1.04 33.82
CA ASP A 410 30.40 0.75 34.04
C ASP A 410 30.90 -0.31 33.05
N VAL A 411 32.14 -0.16 32.58
CA VAL A 411 32.84 -1.18 31.81
C VAL A 411 34.12 -1.56 32.55
N ALA A 412 34.37 -2.86 32.71
CA ALA A 412 35.57 -3.39 33.36
C ALA A 412 36.30 -4.40 32.47
N VAL A 413 37.61 -4.51 32.67
CA VAL A 413 38.46 -5.53 32.06
C VAL A 413 39.14 -6.34 33.16
N GLY A 414 39.21 -7.66 32.98
CA GLY A 414 39.82 -8.59 33.91
C GLY A 414 40.80 -9.51 33.19
N TYR A 415 41.81 -10.00 33.92
CA TYR A 415 42.75 -10.99 33.41
C TYR A 415 42.88 -12.12 34.44
N GLY A 416 42.97 -13.35 33.95
CA GLY A 416 43.05 -14.55 34.78
C GLY A 416 44.08 -15.52 34.24
N ASN A 417 44.86 -16.10 35.14
CA ASN A 417 45.79 -17.18 34.85
C ASN A 417 45.45 -18.39 35.73
N TYR A 418 45.46 -19.59 35.15
CA TYR A 418 45.31 -20.83 35.91
C TYR A 418 46.11 -21.95 35.25
N MET A 419 47.05 -22.55 35.99
CA MET A 419 47.90 -23.67 35.54
C MET A 419 48.50 -23.47 34.13
N GLY A 420 48.96 -22.25 33.83
CA GLY A 420 49.60 -21.89 32.56
C GLY A 420 48.67 -21.36 31.46
N ALA A 421 47.34 -21.52 31.59
CA ALA A 421 46.37 -20.94 30.67
C ALA A 421 46.04 -19.48 31.03
N ASN A 422 45.82 -18.64 30.02
CA ASN A 422 45.62 -17.20 30.16
C ASN A 422 44.31 -16.76 29.52
N SER A 423 43.49 -16.00 30.23
CA SER A 423 42.23 -15.46 29.71
C SER A 423 42.07 -13.99 30.06
N LEU A 424 41.41 -13.27 29.16
CA LEU A 424 41.01 -11.88 29.35
C LEU A 424 39.48 -11.83 29.42
N ALA A 425 38.92 -10.94 30.23
CA ALA A 425 37.48 -10.78 30.36
C ALA A 425 37.08 -9.32 30.20
N LEU A 426 35.90 -9.10 29.61
CA LEU A 426 35.26 -7.81 29.49
C LEU A 426 33.89 -7.89 30.14
N GLY A 427 33.54 -6.89 30.93
CA GLY A 427 32.26 -6.79 31.61
C GLY A 427 31.62 -5.43 31.44
N ALA A 428 30.30 -5.42 31.30
CA ALA A 428 29.46 -4.23 31.35
C ALA A 428 28.46 -4.37 32.50
N PHE A 429 28.30 -3.29 33.26
CA PHE A 429 27.42 -3.24 34.43
C PHE A 429 26.48 -2.05 34.31
N TYR A 430 25.20 -2.26 34.59
CA TYR A 430 24.19 -1.21 34.58
C TYR A 430 23.51 -1.11 35.94
N ARG A 431 23.57 0.08 36.55
CA ARG A 431 22.94 0.36 37.85
C ARG A 431 21.86 1.44 37.68
N PRO A 432 20.57 1.08 37.54
CA PRO A 432 19.51 2.08 37.46
C PRO A 432 19.35 2.91 38.75
N ASN A 433 19.73 2.34 39.89
CA ASN A 433 19.73 2.99 41.20
C ASN A 433 20.80 2.35 42.12
N GLU A 434 21.01 2.90 43.31
CA GLU A 434 22.02 2.43 44.27
C GLU A 434 21.81 0.99 44.79
N ASN A 435 20.60 0.46 44.60
CA ASN A 435 20.15 -0.82 45.16
C ASN A 435 20.07 -1.95 44.14
N THR A 436 20.17 -1.66 42.84
CA THR A 436 20.01 -2.67 41.79
C THR A 436 21.17 -2.56 40.79
N MET A 437 21.77 -3.70 40.46
CA MET A 437 22.79 -3.80 39.41
C MET A 437 22.52 -5.00 38.51
N PHE A 438 22.60 -4.77 37.21
CA PHE A 438 22.71 -5.80 36.18
C PHE A 438 24.16 -5.92 35.74
N SER A 439 24.68 -7.13 35.61
CA SER A 439 26.05 -7.40 35.16
C SER A 439 26.04 -8.37 33.98
N LEU A 440 26.83 -8.08 32.95
CA LEU A 440 27.09 -8.95 31.81
C LEU A 440 28.60 -9.02 31.61
N GLY A 441 29.17 -10.21 31.51
CA GLY A 441 30.59 -10.38 31.25
C GLY A 441 30.90 -11.58 30.37
N GLY A 442 32.02 -11.50 29.66
CA GLY A 442 32.55 -12.59 28.84
C GLY A 442 34.05 -12.70 28.97
N SER A 443 34.58 -13.92 29.09
CA SER A 443 36.02 -14.19 28.99
C SER A 443 36.36 -14.80 27.65
N PHE A 444 37.46 -14.32 27.08
CA PHE A 444 38.02 -14.71 25.80
C PHE A 444 39.55 -14.81 25.97
N GLY A 445 40.12 -15.92 25.54
CA GLY A 445 41.56 -16.17 25.64
C GLY A 445 41.86 -17.65 25.57
N ASP A 446 42.90 -18.00 24.80
CA ASP A 446 43.36 -19.37 24.59
C ASP A 446 42.32 -20.36 24.01
N GLY A 447 41.11 -19.91 23.65
CA GLY A 447 40.13 -20.56 22.75
C GLY A 447 38.93 -21.28 23.39
N GLU A 448 38.67 -21.15 24.70
CA GLU A 448 37.35 -21.43 25.30
C GLU A 448 36.76 -20.12 25.78
N ASN A 449 35.49 -19.85 25.47
CA ASN A 449 34.83 -18.61 25.88
C ASN A 449 33.80 -18.90 26.96
N ILE A 450 33.71 -18.04 27.97
CA ILE A 450 32.73 -18.14 29.07
C ILE A 450 31.91 -16.85 29.09
N ILE A 451 30.61 -16.96 29.33
CA ILE A 451 29.69 -15.81 29.46
C ILE A 451 29.00 -15.89 30.82
N ASN A 452 28.89 -14.76 31.53
CA ASN A 452 28.12 -14.65 32.77
C ASN A 452 27.09 -13.49 32.70
N VAL A 453 25.97 -13.70 33.36
CA VAL A 453 24.89 -12.70 33.52
C VAL A 453 24.46 -12.72 34.98
N GLY A 454 24.27 -11.55 35.59
CA GLY A 454 23.93 -11.43 37.01
C GLY A 454 23.00 -10.25 37.31
N LEU A 455 22.19 -10.43 38.36
CA LEU A 455 21.37 -9.38 38.97
C LEU A 455 21.73 -9.33 40.46
N SER A 456 22.06 -8.14 40.95
CA SER A 456 22.33 -7.89 42.38
C SER A 456 21.32 -6.88 42.92
N MET A 457 20.79 -7.15 44.12
CA MET A 457 19.81 -6.28 44.80
C MET A 457 20.21 -6.08 46.27
N LYS A 458 20.26 -4.83 46.75
CA LYS A 458 20.43 -4.51 48.17
C LYS A 458 19.07 -4.60 48.90
N VAL A 459 19.01 -5.30 50.03
CA VAL A 459 17.78 -5.45 50.85
C VAL A 459 18.05 -4.93 52.26
N GLY A 460 17.45 -3.80 52.63
CA GLY A 460 17.58 -3.17 53.96
C GLY A 460 17.11 -1.71 53.99
N LYS A 461 16.71 -1.22 55.17
CA LYS A 461 16.21 0.16 55.38
C LYS A 461 17.42 1.13 55.51
N GLY A 462 17.97 1.57 54.39
CA GLY A 462 19.11 2.50 54.35
C GLY A 462 18.74 3.92 54.77
N ILE A 463 19.58 4.55 55.62
CA ILE A 463 19.49 5.97 55.99
C ILE A 463 19.90 6.79 54.76
N GLN A 464 18.97 7.53 54.16
CA GLN A 464 19.29 8.42 53.04
C GLN A 464 20.10 9.63 53.53
N ARG A 465 21.39 9.65 53.20
CA ARG A 465 22.21 10.86 53.18
C ARG A 465 23.18 10.78 52.02
N PHE A 466 22.72 11.13 50.83
CA PHE A 466 23.61 11.39 49.70
C PHE A 466 23.17 12.67 49.02
N ILE A 467 23.89 13.74 49.33
CA ILE A 467 24.01 14.95 48.49
C ILE A 467 25.01 14.54 47.41
N SER A 468 24.71 14.80 46.13
CA SER A 468 25.57 14.33 45.03
C SER A 468 26.97 14.98 45.09
N LYS A 469 27.99 14.33 44.53
CA LYS A 469 29.33 14.95 44.38
C LYS A 469 29.26 16.29 43.64
N ALA A 470 28.32 16.44 42.70
CA ALA A 470 28.06 17.69 41.99
C ALA A 470 27.48 18.79 42.91
N GLU A 471 26.54 18.46 43.81
CA GLU A 471 26.06 19.42 44.82
C GLU A 471 27.15 19.79 45.85
N MET A 472 28.03 18.84 46.18
CA MET A 472 29.18 19.10 47.05
C MET A 472 30.22 20.00 46.36
N ALA A 473 30.44 19.83 45.06
CA ALA A 473 31.30 20.69 44.25
C ALA A 473 30.72 22.10 44.10
N ASN A 474 29.41 22.24 43.88
CA ASN A 474 28.75 23.55 43.85
C ASN A 474 28.89 24.31 45.19
N ARG A 475 28.77 23.61 46.33
CA ARG A 475 29.05 24.20 47.64
C ARG A 475 30.51 24.61 47.84
N ILE A 476 31.46 23.88 47.27
CA ILE A 476 32.89 24.24 47.32
C ILE A 476 33.15 25.50 46.48
N VAL A 477 32.55 25.61 45.29
CA VAL A 477 32.64 26.82 44.46
C VAL A 477 32.03 28.04 45.18
N GLU A 478 30.91 27.85 45.88
CA GLU A 478 30.28 28.90 46.69
C GLU A 478 31.19 29.34 47.86
N GLN A 479 31.88 28.39 48.51
CA GLN A 479 32.86 28.68 49.55
C GLN A 479 34.13 29.37 49.02
N ASP A 480 34.63 29.00 47.85
CA ASP A 480 35.78 29.66 47.21
C ASP A 480 35.46 31.13 46.85
N ALA A 481 34.22 31.42 46.46
CA ALA A 481 33.76 32.79 46.23
C ALA A 481 33.74 33.63 47.53
N GLU A 482 33.33 33.04 48.65
CA GLU A 482 33.40 33.69 49.97
C GLU A 482 34.85 33.95 50.42
N ILE A 483 35.76 32.99 50.21
CA ILE A 483 37.19 33.12 50.53
C ILE A 483 37.85 34.20 49.67
N ALA A 484 37.46 34.32 48.39
CA ALA A 484 37.95 35.38 47.51
C ALA A 484 37.52 36.79 47.99
N GLN A 485 36.29 36.95 48.49
CA GLN A 485 35.84 38.22 49.07
C GLN A 485 36.57 38.56 50.37
N LEU A 486 36.87 37.57 51.21
CA LEU A 486 37.66 37.75 52.44
C LEU A 486 39.09 38.23 52.14
N LYS A 487 39.77 37.63 51.15
CA LYS A 487 41.11 38.08 50.71
C LYS A 487 41.12 39.50 50.15
N ALA A 488 40.08 39.90 49.42
CA ALA A 488 39.95 41.27 48.91
C ALA A 488 39.81 42.30 50.04
N LYS A 489 39.09 41.97 51.12
CA LYS A 489 38.99 42.81 52.33
C LYS A 489 40.31 42.91 53.07
N ASP A 490 41.07 41.83 53.19
CA ASP A 490 42.37 41.86 53.85
C ASP A 490 43.40 42.70 53.06
N ALA A 491 43.39 42.63 51.73
CA ALA A 491 44.24 43.48 50.90
C ALA A 491 43.90 44.98 51.05
N GLN A 492 42.61 45.34 51.20
CA GLN A 492 42.22 46.72 51.51
C GLN A 492 42.72 47.17 52.88
N ARG A 493 42.63 46.32 53.90
CA ARG A 493 43.15 46.63 55.25
C ARG A 493 44.67 46.81 55.25
N GLU A 494 45.42 45.99 54.53
CA GLU A 494 46.87 46.16 54.40
C GLU A 494 47.24 47.48 53.71
N ALA A 495 46.51 47.86 52.66
CA ALA A 495 46.71 49.16 51.99
C ALA A 495 46.42 50.34 52.93
N GLU A 496 45.39 50.24 53.77
CA GLU A 496 45.05 51.26 54.77
C GLU A 496 46.10 51.35 55.88
N ILE A 497 46.63 50.22 56.37
CA ILE A 497 47.72 50.17 57.35
C ILE A 497 49.00 50.78 56.79
N LYS A 498 49.32 50.51 55.51
CA LYS A 498 50.49 51.09 54.85
C LYS A 498 50.36 52.61 54.72
N ALA A 499 49.19 53.11 54.32
CA ALA A 499 48.91 54.54 54.23
C ALA A 499 48.97 55.24 55.61
N LEU A 500 48.54 54.57 56.67
CA LEU A 500 48.68 55.04 58.06
C LEU A 500 50.14 55.13 58.51
N ARG A 501 50.95 54.10 58.22
CA ARG A 501 52.41 54.12 58.52
C ARG A 501 53.13 55.24 57.78
N GLU A 502 52.84 55.45 56.50
CA GLU A 502 53.42 56.57 55.73
C GLU A 502 53.00 57.93 56.32
N LYS A 503 51.75 58.05 56.80
CA LYS A 503 51.29 59.25 57.51
C LYS A 503 51.99 59.46 58.86
N ASP A 504 52.30 58.40 59.58
CA ASP A 504 53.01 58.48 60.85
C ASP A 504 54.50 58.77 60.66
N GLU A 505 55.15 58.22 59.63
CA GLU A 505 56.52 58.60 59.24
C GLU A 505 56.59 60.08 58.81
N GLN A 506 55.58 60.56 58.08
CA GLN A 506 55.49 62.00 57.75
C GLN A 506 55.29 62.86 59.01
N ARG A 507 54.52 62.41 60.00
CA ARG A 507 54.38 63.12 61.28
C ARG A 507 55.68 63.10 62.09
N GLU A 508 56.44 62.01 62.09
CA GLU A 508 57.75 61.97 62.74
C GLU A 508 58.76 62.90 62.07
N LEU A 509 58.76 62.97 60.73
CA LEU A 509 59.59 63.91 59.99
C LEU A 509 59.21 65.36 60.29
N GLN A 510 57.90 65.67 60.34
CA GLN A 510 57.42 66.99 60.75
C GLN A 510 57.75 67.31 62.22
N MET A 511 57.67 66.34 63.13
CA MET A 511 58.11 66.52 64.52
C MET A 511 59.63 66.76 64.63
N LYS A 512 60.45 66.04 63.87
CA LYS A 512 61.91 66.27 63.81
C LYS A 512 62.23 67.65 63.22
N GLU A 513 61.53 68.10 62.19
CA GLU A 513 61.66 69.47 61.66
C GLU A 513 61.25 70.53 62.69
N ILE A 514 60.16 70.32 63.43
CA ILE A 514 59.71 71.23 64.50
C ILE A 514 60.72 71.27 65.66
N LEU A 515 61.24 70.12 66.10
CA LEU A 515 62.29 70.05 67.12
C LEU A 515 63.60 70.69 66.67
N LYS A 516 63.96 70.56 65.38
CA LYS A 516 65.14 71.23 64.82
C LYS A 516 64.96 72.75 64.71
N LYS A 517 63.73 73.22 64.46
CA LYS A 517 63.37 74.65 64.49
C LYS A 517 63.25 75.22 65.91
N LEU A 518 63.01 74.39 66.94
CA LEU A 518 63.00 74.81 68.35
C LEU A 518 64.39 74.85 69.01
N ASN A 519 65.39 74.13 68.47
CA ASN A 519 66.76 74.08 69.04
C ASN A 519 67.78 74.99 68.32
N MET A 520 67.37 75.77 67.32
CA MET A 520 68.25 76.66 66.53
C MET A 520 67.68 78.09 66.33
N ALA A 521 66.65 78.51 67.07
CA ALA A 521 66.11 79.87 67.02
C ALA A 521 65.63 80.36 68.40
#